data_AF-A0A846QIB5-F1
#
_entry.id   AF-A0A846QIB5-F1
#
_cell.length_a   1.000
_cell.length_b   1.000
_cell.length_c   1.000
_cell.angle_alpha   90.00
_cell.angle_beta   90.00
_cell.angle_gamma   90.00
#
_symmetry.space_group_name_H-M   'P 1'
#
loop_
_entity.id
_entity.type
_entity.pdbx_description
1 polymer ?
#
loop_
_entity_poly.entity_id
_entity_poly.type
_entity_poly.pdbx_seq_one_letter_code
_entity_poly.pdbx_strand_id
1 'polypeptide(L)' 'MIPKAASHLVNRRGVYHFRIVVPIDLRPVLGRNEVRRSLRTAFLQEARPRALRLTAVADRLR' A
#
# COMPACT_ATOMS: atom_id res chain seq x y z
N MET A 1 -20.10 -10.05 4.76
CA MET A 1 -18.62 -10.13 4.76
C MET A 1 -18.12 -9.57 3.44
N ILE A 2 -17.50 -8.38 3.44
CA ILE A 2 -16.89 -7.81 2.24
C ILE A 2 -15.52 -8.48 2.07
N PRO A 3 -15.20 -9.10 0.93
CA PRO A 3 -13.92 -9.78 0.75
C PRO A 3 -12.79 -8.75 0.85
N LYS A 4 -11.85 -9.00 1.79
CA LYS A 4 -10.72 -8.11 2.14
C LYS A 4 -9.62 -8.14 1.07
N ALA A 5 -9.99 -7.92 -0.18
CA ALA A 5 -9.08 -7.92 -1.33
C ALA A 5 -8.75 -6.48 -1.78
N ALA A 6 -8.43 -5.55 -0.88
CA ALA A 6 -8.08 -4.18 -1.29
C ALA A 6 -7.40 -3.26 -0.25
N SER A 7 -6.99 -3.70 0.95
CA SER A 7 -6.66 -2.72 2.01
C SER A 7 -5.48 -1.80 1.70
N HIS A 8 -4.60 -2.17 0.76
CA HIS A 8 -3.40 -1.40 0.44
C HIS A 8 -3.48 -0.66 -0.92
N LEU A 9 -4.57 -0.80 -1.68
CA LEU A 9 -4.72 -0.16 -3.00
C LEU A 9 -5.64 1.05 -2.91
N VAL A 10 -5.15 2.20 -3.36
CA VAL A 10 -5.93 3.44 -3.44
C VAL A 10 -5.81 4.03 -4.84
N ASN A 11 -6.94 4.20 -5.53
CA ASN A 11 -6.96 4.94 -6.80
C ASN A 11 -7.04 6.44 -6.50
N ARG A 12 -6.13 7.24 -7.04
CA ARG A 12 -6.20 8.70 -7.01
C ARG A 12 -6.05 9.24 -8.41
N ARG A 13 -7.12 9.85 -8.93
CA ARG A 13 -7.14 10.52 -10.25
C ARG A 13 -6.65 9.61 -11.38
N GLY A 14 -7.09 8.35 -11.38
CA GLY A 14 -6.71 7.39 -12.43
C GLY A 14 -5.33 6.78 -12.24
N VAL A 15 -4.66 6.95 -11.10
CA VAL A 15 -3.40 6.26 -10.79
C VAL A 15 -3.57 5.48 -9.49
N TYR A 16 -3.28 4.18 -9.55
CA TYR A 16 -3.24 3.36 -8.35
C TYR A 16 -2.00 3.65 -7.52
N HIS A 17 -2.19 3.71 -6.20
CA HIS A 17 -1.15 3.82 -5.20
C HIS A 17 -1.23 2.63 -4.25
N PHE A 18 -0.08 2.19 -3.79
CA PHE A 18 0.08 1.37 -2.60
C PHE A 18 0.06 2.26 -1.37
N ARG A 19 -0.68 1.87 -0.33
CA ARG A 19 -0.78 2.55 0.96
C ARG A 19 -0.72 1.51 2.08
N ILE A 20 0.17 1.70 3.04
CA ILE A 20 0.19 0.92 4.28
C ILE A 20 0.40 1.85 5.48
N VAL A 21 -0.26 1.54 6.58
CA VAL A 21 -0.09 2.24 7.85
C VAL A 21 1.24 1.83 8.48
N VAL A 22 1.99 2.79 8.99
CA VAL A 22 3.20 2.52 9.78
C VAL A 22 2.79 2.11 11.20
N PRO A 23 3.27 0.97 11.71
CA PRO A 23 3.06 0.53 13.10
C PRO A 23 3.45 1.62 14.11
N ILE A 24 2.69 1.73 15.21
CA ILE A 24 2.78 2.87 16.13
C ILE A 24 4.15 3.02 16.78
N ASP A 25 4.81 1.90 17.05
CA ASP A 25 6.16 1.74 17.56
C ASP A 25 7.23 2.24 16.58
N LEU A 26 6.99 2.15 15.27
CA LEU A 26 7.92 2.62 14.24
C LEU A 26 7.70 4.09 13.85
N ARG A 27 6.55 4.70 14.20
CA ARG A 27 6.26 6.10 13.85
C ARG A 27 7.27 7.10 14.41
N PRO A 28 7.75 6.99 15.67
CA PRO A 28 8.77 7.91 16.20
C PRO A 28 10.09 7.83 15.43
N VAL A 29 10.47 6.63 14.99
CA VAL A 29 11.73 6.39 14.26
C VAL A 29 11.64 6.87 12.81
N LEU A 30 10.51 6.59 12.14
CA LEU A 30 10.32 6.90 10.72
C LEU A 30 9.74 8.29 10.45
N GLY A 31 9.19 8.97 11.48
CA GLY A 31 8.56 10.28 11.37
C GLY A 31 7.31 10.31 10.48
N ARG A 32 6.68 9.15 10.22
CA ARG A 32 5.57 9.00 9.26
C ARG A 32 4.51 8.04 9.79
N ASN A 33 3.25 8.35 9.50
CA ASN A 33 2.10 7.54 9.89
C ASN A 33 1.68 6.52 8.83
N GLU A 34 2.05 6.76 7.57
CA GLU A 34 1.76 5.86 6.46
C GLU A 34 2.87 5.92 5.40
N VAL A 35 3.05 4.82 4.69
CA VAL A 35 3.88 4.73 3.49
C VAL A 35 2.94 4.69 2.29
N ARG A 36 3.12 5.64 1.38
CA ARG A 36 2.36 5.74 0.14
C ARG A 36 3.29 5.73 -1.07
N ARG A 37 3.02 4.86 -2.04
CA ARG A 37 3.83 4.74 -3.27
C ARG A 37 2.94 4.65 -4.49
N SER A 38 3.20 5.46 -5.52
CA SER A 38 2.51 5.33 -6.80
C SER A 38 2.87 3.99 -7.46
N LEU A 39 1.86 3.28 -7.96
CA LEU A 39 2.03 2.09 -8.79
C LEU A 39 2.12 2.44 -10.27
N ARG A 40 2.01 3.74 -10.64
CA ARG A 40 2.20 4.26 -12.00
C ARG A 40 1.35 3.52 -13.06
N THR A 41 0.11 3.21 -12.71
CA THR A 41 -0.84 2.57 -13.63
C THR A 41 -2.26 2.91 -13.25
N ALA A 42 -3.11 3.07 -14.25
CA ALA A 42 -4.56 3.20 -14.10
C ALA A 42 -5.27 1.84 -14.08
N PHE A 43 -4.57 0.77 -14.46
CA PHE A 43 -5.15 -0.54 -14.65
C PHE A 43 -5.05 -1.37 -13.37
N LEU A 44 -6.21 -1.82 -12.87
CA LEU A 44 -6.28 -2.61 -11.64
C LEU A 44 -5.53 -3.95 -11.78
N GLN A 45 -5.56 -4.53 -12.98
CA GLN A 45 -4.87 -5.79 -13.30
C GLN A 45 -3.35 -5.67 -13.15
N GLU A 46 -2.77 -4.50 -13.44
CA GLU A 46 -1.34 -4.23 -13.19
C GLU A 46 -1.08 -3.79 -11.74
N ALA A 47 -2.00 -3.02 -11.16
CA ALA A 47 -1.86 -2.49 -9.81
C ALA A 47 -1.79 -3.60 -8.75
N ARG A 48 -2.62 -4.65 -8.88
CA ARG A 48 -2.66 -5.79 -7.95
C ARG A 48 -1.32 -6.51 -7.79
N PRO A 49 -0.66 -7.03 -8.84
CA PRO A 49 0.63 -7.70 -8.69
C PRO A 49 1.73 -6.75 -8.21
N ARG A 50 1.71 -5.46 -8.58
CA ARG A 50 2.67 -4.46 -8.06
C ARG A 50 2.47 -4.22 -6.56
N ALA A 51 1.23 -4.10 -6.11
CA ALA A 51 0.90 -3.97 -4.69
C ALA A 51 1.30 -5.21 -3.89
N LEU A 52 1.07 -6.42 -4.42
CA LEU A 52 1.44 -7.67 -3.76
C LEU A 52 2.93 -7.74 -3.46
N ARG A 53 3.78 -7.35 -4.42
CA ARG A 53 5.24 -7.28 -4.24
C ARG A 53 5.63 -6.30 -3.13
N LEU A 54 4.94 -5.16 -3.03
CA LEU A 54 5.19 -4.18 -1.97
C LEU A 54 4.68 -4.67 -0.61
N THR A 55 3.56 -5.40 -0.56
CA THR A 55 3.06 -6.02 0.67
C THR A 55 4.08 -7.01 1.24
N ALA A 56 4.69 -7.87 0.42
CA ALA A 56 5.69 -8.84 0.90
C ALA A 56 6.92 -8.17 1.55
N VAL A 57 7.30 -6.97 1.08
CA VAL A 57 8.37 -6.17 1.71
C VAL A 57 7.85 -5.51 3.00
N ALA A 58 6.65 -4.94 2.95
CA ALA A 58 6.06 -4.21 4.06
C ALA A 58 5.64 -5.12 5.23
N ASP A 59 5.36 -6.40 4.98
CA ASP A 59 5.08 -7.39 6.03
C ASP A 59 6.30 -7.61 6.95
N ARG A 60 7.52 -7.25 6.52
CA ARG A 60 8.73 -7.26 7.37
C ARG A 60 8.80 -6.09 8.35
N LEU A 61 7.92 -5.10 8.22
CA LEU A 61 7.83 -3.95 9.11
C LEU A 61 6.82 -4.16 10.24
N ARG A 62 6.13 -5.31 10.28
CA ARG A 62 5.12 -5.65 11.29
C ARG A 62 5.72 -6.40 12.46
#